data_AF-I4BD01-F1
#
_entry.id   AF-I4BD01-F1
#
_cell.length_a   1.000
_cell.length_b   1.000
_cell.length_c   1.000
_cell.angle_alpha   90.00
_cell.angle_beta   90.00
_cell.angle_gamma   90.00
#
_symmetry.space_group_name_H-M   'P 1'
#
loop_
_entity.id
_entity.type
_entity.pdbx_description
1 polymer ?
#
loop_
_entity_poly.entity_id
_entity_poly.type
_entity_poly.pdbx_seq_one_letter_code
_entity_poly.pdbx_strand_id
1 'polypeptide(L)'
;MAVFLRKLLRIGKLPRELCTQVEAEGILFISEYVPVTRRFRGTVPGLRSGGSIAGYVGALVLTQQRVLGTLSSLPKLAGRTIDLRWSETQSGAVAGELSETGLTLHVDVAAVDPRCSGELSLHYKVPIPRDVLARLPRTSLAFDVPPEFLFRAVGVPYHP
;
A
#
# COMPACT_ATOMS: atom_id res chain seq x y z
N MET A 1 1.05 19.35 -9.18
CA MET A 1 -0.28 19.49 -9.83
C MET A 1 -1.16 18.23 -9.81
N ALA A 2 -0.66 17.02 -10.11
CA ALA A 2 -1.52 15.82 -10.26
C ALA A 2 -2.38 15.43 -9.04
N VAL A 3 -1.90 15.66 -7.81
CA VAL A 3 -2.65 15.32 -6.57
C VAL A 3 -3.84 16.27 -6.34
N PHE A 4 -3.73 17.54 -6.74
CA PHE A 4 -4.80 18.53 -6.57
C PHE A 4 -6.03 18.20 -7.43
N LEU A 5 -5.82 17.79 -8.68
CA LEU A 5 -6.91 17.35 -9.57
C LEU A 5 -7.57 16.05 -9.05
N ARG A 6 -6.76 15.12 -8.52
CA ARG A 6 -7.25 13.85 -7.92
C ARG A 6 -8.02 14.07 -6.63
N LYS A 7 -7.63 15.05 -5.80
CA LYS A 7 -8.39 15.51 -4.62
C LYS A 7 -9.79 16.00 -5.00
N LEU A 8 -9.90 16.78 -6.08
CA LEU A 8 -11.19 17.28 -6.57
C LEU A 8 -12.14 16.13 -6.97
N LEU A 9 -11.59 15.03 -7.48
CA LEU A 9 -12.33 13.82 -7.86
C LEU A 9 -12.45 12.78 -6.73
N ARG A 10 -12.01 13.11 -5.50
CA ARG A 10 -11.98 12.22 -4.32
C ARG A 10 -11.19 10.91 -4.54
N ILE A 11 -10.23 10.90 -5.46
CA ILE A 11 -9.37 9.75 -5.75
C ILE A 11 -8.28 9.69 -4.67
N GLY A 12 -8.29 8.63 -3.84
CA GLY A 12 -7.43 8.51 -2.67
C GLY A 12 -8.08 8.89 -1.33
N LYS A 13 -9.40 9.17 -1.35
CA LYS A 13 -10.20 9.25 -0.13
C LYS A 13 -10.51 7.85 0.38
N LEU A 14 -10.47 7.64 1.69
CA LEU A 14 -10.90 6.41 2.31
C LEU A 14 -12.43 6.25 2.11
N PRO A 15 -12.92 5.07 1.67
CA PRO A 15 -14.35 4.78 1.61
C PRO A 15 -15.03 4.97 2.97
N ARG A 16 -16.28 5.44 3.00
CA ARG A 16 -16.99 5.77 4.25
C ARG A 16 -17.07 4.60 5.23
N GLU A 17 -17.31 3.39 4.73
CA GLU A 17 -17.34 2.17 5.55
C GLU A 17 -15.99 1.92 6.24
N LEU A 18 -14.89 2.13 5.52
CA LEU A 18 -13.54 2.02 6.06
C LEU A 18 -13.27 3.12 7.10
N CYS A 19 -13.73 4.35 6.88
CA CYS A 19 -13.63 5.42 7.88
C CYS A 19 -14.28 5.02 9.20
N THR A 20 -15.52 4.53 9.16
CA THR A 20 -16.24 4.11 10.36
C THR A 20 -15.55 2.94 11.08
N GLN A 21 -14.97 1.99 10.33
CA GLN A 21 -14.20 0.91 10.94
C GLN A 21 -12.95 1.42 11.65
N VAL A 22 -12.13 2.25 10.99
CA VAL A 22 -10.87 2.72 11.59
C VAL A 22 -11.09 3.69 12.75
N GLU A 23 -12.20 4.45 12.75
CA GLU A 23 -12.63 5.28 13.89
C GLU A 23 -12.89 4.42 15.13
N ALA A 24 -13.61 3.30 14.98
CA ALA A 24 -13.90 2.37 16.07
C ALA A 24 -12.65 1.66 16.62
N GLU A 25 -11.60 1.54 15.82
CA GLU A 25 -10.32 0.92 16.21
C GLU A 25 -9.39 1.86 16.99
N GLY A 26 -9.73 3.16 17.09
CA GLY A 26 -8.87 4.18 17.67
C GLY A 26 -7.73 4.57 16.74
N ILE A 27 -7.92 5.66 15.99
CA ILE A 27 -6.95 6.18 15.02
C ILE A 27 -5.76 6.80 15.76
N LEU A 28 -4.55 6.34 15.41
CA LEU A 28 -3.29 6.97 15.80
C LEU A 28 -2.81 7.96 14.73
N PHE A 29 -3.07 7.64 13.47
CA PHE A 29 -2.72 8.48 12.33
C PHE A 29 -3.63 8.17 11.14
N ILE A 30 -4.06 9.22 10.45
CA ILE A 30 -4.81 9.09 9.20
C ILE A 30 -4.32 10.15 8.20
N SER A 31 -4.03 9.70 7.00
CA SER A 31 -3.74 10.59 5.89
C SER A 31 -4.39 10.07 4.61
N GLU A 32 -5.20 10.92 4.00
CA GLU A 32 -5.83 10.66 2.71
C GLU A 32 -5.08 11.42 1.61
N TYR A 33 -5.26 10.98 0.37
CA TYR A 33 -4.60 11.57 -0.80
C TYR A 33 -3.06 11.52 -0.74
N VAL A 34 -2.53 10.48 -0.11
CA VAL A 34 -1.10 10.22 0.03
C VAL A 34 -0.51 9.89 -1.34
N PRO A 35 0.53 10.59 -1.82
CA PRO A 35 1.25 10.19 -3.02
C PRO A 35 1.92 8.83 -2.80
N VAL A 36 1.66 7.87 -3.70
CA VAL A 36 2.28 6.55 -3.66
C VAL A 36 3.17 6.37 -4.87
N THR A 37 4.46 6.15 -4.65
CA THR A 37 5.42 5.85 -5.73
C THR A 37 5.56 4.35 -5.87
N ARG A 38 5.21 3.82 -7.03
CA ARG A 38 5.46 2.43 -7.40
C ARG A 38 6.75 2.35 -8.21
N ARG A 39 7.65 1.44 -7.84
CA ARG A 39 8.80 1.04 -8.67
C ARG A 39 8.69 -0.44 -8.98
N PHE A 40 8.85 -0.81 -10.23
CA PHE A 40 8.82 -2.21 -10.66
C PHE A 40 9.93 -2.50 -11.66
N ARG A 41 10.66 -3.58 -11.41
CA ARG A 41 11.69 -4.14 -12.30
C ARG A 41 11.53 -5.65 -12.28
N GLY A 42 11.26 -6.25 -13.43
CA GLY A 42 10.95 -7.67 -13.47
C GLY A 42 10.07 -8.10 -14.63
N THR A 43 9.53 -9.30 -14.50
CA THR A 43 8.62 -9.91 -15.48
C THR A 43 7.41 -10.45 -14.74
N VAL A 44 6.23 -10.11 -15.26
CA VAL A 44 4.95 -10.77 -14.95
C VAL A 44 4.30 -11.18 -16.28
N PRO A 45 3.40 -12.16 -16.32
CA PRO A 45 2.64 -12.47 -17.53
C PRO A 45 2.01 -11.19 -18.13
N GLY A 46 2.35 -10.89 -19.38
CA GLY A 46 1.87 -9.69 -20.09
C GLY A 46 2.71 -8.40 -19.89
N LEU A 47 3.75 -8.40 -19.05
CA LEU A 47 4.62 -7.24 -18.86
C LEU A 47 6.05 -7.63 -18.50
N ARG A 48 7.02 -7.12 -19.26
CA ARG A 48 8.45 -7.14 -18.92
C ARG A 48 8.97 -5.71 -18.81
N SER A 49 9.66 -5.41 -17.72
CA SER A 49 10.17 -4.06 -17.42
C SER A 49 11.60 -4.13 -16.90
N GLY A 50 12.54 -3.49 -17.60
CA GLY A 50 13.91 -3.26 -17.11
C GLY A 50 13.98 -2.27 -15.93
N GLY A 51 12.89 -1.55 -15.68
CA GLY A 51 12.72 -0.58 -14.60
C GLY A 51 11.61 0.41 -14.97
N SER A 52 10.61 0.56 -14.11
CA SER A 52 9.48 1.46 -14.31
C SER A 52 9.10 2.15 -13.01
N ILE A 53 8.70 3.43 -13.11
CA ILE A 53 8.21 4.22 -11.97
C ILE A 53 6.85 4.78 -12.33
N ALA A 54 5.87 4.62 -11.44
CA ALA A 54 4.52 5.14 -11.61
C ALA A 54 4.03 5.84 -10.33
N GLY A 55 3.23 6.89 -10.50
CA GLY A 55 2.68 7.69 -9.41
C GLY A 55 1.18 7.46 -9.19
N TYR A 56 0.83 6.90 -8.05
CA TYR A 56 -0.54 6.66 -7.60
C TYR A 56 -0.92 7.59 -6.44
N VAL A 57 -2.17 7.50 -6.00
CA VAL A 57 -2.64 8.16 -4.79
C VAL A 57 -3.37 7.13 -3.93
N GLY A 58 -3.18 7.24 -2.62
CA GLY A 58 -3.72 6.32 -1.65
C GLY A 58 -4.17 7.00 -0.36
N ALA A 59 -4.49 6.18 0.62
CA ALA A 59 -4.64 6.59 2.00
C ALA A 59 -3.80 5.66 2.89
N LEU A 60 -3.25 6.20 3.97
CA LEU A 60 -2.55 5.47 5.01
C LEU A 60 -3.22 5.74 6.35
N VAL A 61 -3.57 4.68 7.06
CA VAL A 61 -4.18 4.74 8.39
C VAL A 61 -3.41 3.81 9.33
N LEU A 62 -3.06 4.33 10.50
CA LEU A 62 -2.51 3.56 11.60
C LEU A 62 -3.52 3.64 12.75
N THR A 63 -4.01 2.50 13.20
CA THR A 63 -4.93 2.40 14.34
C THR A 63 -4.25 1.65 15.48
N GLN A 64 -4.90 1.56 16.63
CA GLN A 64 -4.42 0.71 17.72
C GLN A 64 -4.45 -0.79 17.35
N GLN A 65 -5.14 -1.17 16.27
CA GLN A 65 -5.34 -2.56 15.87
C GLN A 65 -4.61 -2.97 14.60
N ARG A 66 -4.41 -2.06 13.63
CA ARG A 66 -3.83 -2.41 12.32
C ARG A 66 -3.14 -1.26 11.59
N VAL A 67 -2.41 -1.64 10.54
CA VAL A 67 -2.02 -0.76 9.43
C VAL A 67 -2.96 -1.00 8.26
N LEU A 68 -3.52 0.08 7.72
CA LEU A 68 -4.34 0.05 6.52
C LEU A 68 -3.76 1.01 5.48
N GLY A 69 -3.46 0.49 4.29
CA GLY A 69 -2.98 1.26 3.15
C GLY A 69 -3.83 0.94 1.93
N THR A 70 -4.23 1.98 1.21
CA THR A 70 -5.00 1.85 -0.03
C THR A 70 -4.25 2.46 -1.20
N LEU A 71 -4.44 1.90 -2.39
CA LEU A 71 -3.93 2.44 -3.64
C LEU A 71 -5.10 2.60 -4.61
N SER A 72 -5.25 3.81 -5.13
CA SER A 72 -6.29 4.17 -6.09
C SER A 72 -5.65 4.48 -7.43
N SER A 73 -6.06 3.74 -8.46
CA SER A 73 -5.79 4.05 -9.87
C SER A 73 -6.97 4.76 -10.54
N LEU A 74 -8.19 4.56 -10.04
CA LEU A 74 -9.44 5.13 -10.55
C LEU A 74 -10.31 5.72 -9.41
N PRO A 75 -11.22 6.67 -9.70
CA PRO A 75 -12.23 7.13 -8.74
C PRO A 75 -13.04 5.96 -8.19
N LYS A 76 -13.26 5.94 -6.87
CA LYS A 76 -14.03 4.92 -6.14
C LYS A 76 -13.45 3.49 -6.17
N LEU A 77 -12.28 3.28 -6.76
CA LEU A 77 -11.57 1.98 -6.78
C LEU A 77 -10.27 2.09 -5.98
N ALA A 78 -10.39 2.08 -4.65
CA ALA A 78 -9.26 2.03 -3.73
C ALA A 78 -8.99 0.57 -3.34
N GLY A 79 -8.03 -0.07 -3.99
CA GLY A 79 -7.59 -1.41 -3.60
C GLY A 79 -6.80 -1.34 -2.30
N ARG A 80 -7.07 -2.24 -1.34
CA ARG A 80 -6.24 -2.38 -0.14
C ARG A 80 -4.91 -2.99 -0.56
N THR A 81 -3.81 -2.28 -0.29
CA THR A 81 -2.46 -2.82 -0.52
C THR A 81 -1.88 -3.47 0.72
N ILE A 82 -2.34 -3.03 1.88
CA ILE A 82 -2.03 -3.60 3.18
C ILE A 82 -3.27 -3.39 4.06
N ASP A 83 -3.65 -4.44 4.76
CA ASP A 83 -4.68 -4.45 5.80
C ASP A 83 -4.24 -5.50 6.81
N LEU A 84 -3.30 -5.12 7.67
CA LEU A 84 -2.57 -6.04 8.55
C LEU A 84 -2.79 -5.65 10.00
N ARG A 85 -3.39 -6.54 10.80
CA ARG A 85 -3.46 -6.33 12.25
C ARG A 85 -2.10 -6.51 12.90
N TRP A 86 -1.85 -5.75 13.96
CA TRP A 86 -0.61 -5.84 14.72
C TRP A 86 -0.38 -7.21 15.35
N SER A 87 -1.47 -7.94 15.64
CA SER A 87 -1.46 -9.28 16.22
C SER A 87 -1.29 -10.40 15.19
N GLU A 88 -1.34 -10.12 13.89
CA GLU A 88 -1.13 -11.12 12.86
C GLU A 88 0.33 -11.54 12.75
N THR A 89 0.55 -12.77 12.27
CA THR A 89 1.88 -13.35 12.06
C THR A 89 2.68 -12.51 11.07
N GLN A 90 3.95 -12.24 11.40
CA GLN A 90 4.85 -11.45 10.55
C GLN A 90 5.61 -12.36 9.60
N SER A 91 4.92 -12.79 8.55
CA SER A 91 5.48 -13.65 7.51
C SER A 91 4.81 -13.37 6.18
N GLY A 92 5.56 -13.54 5.10
CA GLY A 92 5.01 -13.54 3.75
C GLY A 92 5.88 -12.83 2.75
N ALA A 93 5.36 -12.75 1.53
CA ALA A 93 6.08 -12.19 0.39
C ALA A 93 6.23 -10.65 0.40
N VAL A 94 5.57 -9.94 1.32
CA VAL A 94 5.67 -8.49 1.44
C VAL A 94 6.36 -8.10 2.74
N ALA A 95 7.45 -7.36 2.64
CA ALA A 95 8.11 -6.67 3.76
C ALA A 95 7.71 -5.19 3.78
N GLY A 96 7.30 -4.68 4.93
CA GLY A 96 6.90 -3.29 5.12
C GLY A 96 7.75 -2.59 6.17
N GLU A 97 8.00 -1.30 5.97
CA GLU A 97 8.71 -0.44 6.92
C GLU A 97 8.00 0.90 7.09
N LEU A 98 7.64 1.20 8.35
CA LEU A 98 7.12 2.49 8.77
C LEU A 98 8.26 3.37 9.30
N SER A 99 8.35 4.58 8.76
CA SER A 99 9.33 5.58 9.16
C SER A 99 8.70 6.97 9.21
N GLU A 100 9.46 7.98 9.62
CA GLU A 100 9.01 9.38 9.61
C GLU A 100 8.63 9.86 8.20
N THR A 101 9.10 9.19 7.13
CA THR A 101 8.80 9.55 5.74
C THR A 101 7.56 8.87 5.17
N GLY A 102 7.00 7.91 5.89
CA GLY A 102 5.79 7.17 5.53
C GLY A 102 5.96 5.66 5.61
N LEU A 103 5.24 4.95 4.75
CA LEU A 103 5.26 3.49 4.65
C LEU A 103 5.93 3.06 3.34
N THR A 104 6.95 2.21 3.43
CA THR A 104 7.53 1.51 2.27
C THR A 104 7.14 0.04 2.32
N LEU A 105 6.65 -0.48 1.19
CA LEU A 105 6.39 -1.91 0.98
C LEU A 105 7.36 -2.41 -0.08
N HIS A 106 8.02 -3.52 0.19
CA HIS A 106 8.85 -4.30 -0.72
C HIS A 106 8.20 -5.66 -0.91
N VAL A 107 7.98 -6.03 -2.16
CA VAL A 107 7.27 -7.25 -2.53
C VAL A 107 8.26 -8.14 -3.27
N ASP A 108 8.48 -9.33 -2.73
CA ASP A 108 9.13 -10.42 -3.46
C ASP A 108 8.12 -10.98 -4.46
N VAL A 109 8.33 -10.62 -5.72
CA VAL A 109 7.40 -10.92 -6.80
C VAL A 109 7.31 -12.43 -7.08
N ALA A 110 8.43 -13.16 -6.90
CA ALA A 110 8.49 -14.59 -7.14
C ALA A 110 7.83 -15.39 -6.00
N ALA A 111 7.92 -14.88 -4.77
CA ALA A 111 7.23 -15.46 -3.62
C ALA A 111 5.70 -15.29 -3.71
N VAL A 112 5.21 -14.22 -4.36
CA VAL A 112 3.77 -14.01 -4.61
C VAL A 112 3.23 -14.92 -5.72
N ASP A 113 3.90 -14.99 -6.87
CA ASP A 113 3.51 -15.86 -7.99
C ASP A 113 4.77 -16.40 -8.69
N PRO A 114 4.98 -17.73 -8.73
CA PRO A 114 6.19 -18.33 -9.30
C PRO A 114 6.34 -18.12 -10.82
N ARG A 115 5.30 -17.67 -11.53
CA ARG A 115 5.39 -17.25 -12.94
C ARG A 115 6.07 -15.89 -13.10
N CYS A 116 6.24 -15.16 -11.99
CA CYS A 116 6.74 -13.80 -11.97
C CYS A 116 8.17 -13.76 -11.41
N SER A 117 8.92 -12.71 -11.75
CA SER A 117 10.27 -12.48 -11.22
C SER A 117 10.59 -11.00 -11.11
N GLY A 118 11.49 -10.66 -10.19
CA GLY A 118 11.96 -9.30 -9.96
C GLY A 118 11.42 -8.69 -8.67
N GLU A 119 11.32 -7.38 -8.63
CA GLU A 119 11.01 -6.61 -7.43
C GLU A 119 9.94 -5.55 -7.71
N LEU A 120 9.02 -5.41 -6.76
CA LEU A 120 8.02 -4.36 -6.70
C LEU A 120 8.16 -3.62 -5.37
N SER A 121 8.20 -2.29 -5.41
CA SER A 121 8.08 -1.47 -4.19
C SER A 121 7.00 -0.40 -4.32
N LEU A 122 6.33 -0.13 -3.22
CA LEU A 122 5.37 0.95 -3.04
C LEU A 122 5.82 1.84 -1.90
N HIS A 123 5.98 3.14 -2.13
CA HIS A 123 6.30 4.11 -1.08
C HIS A 123 5.18 5.13 -0.94
N TYR A 124 4.47 5.05 0.18
CA TYR A 124 3.48 6.02 0.66
C TYR A 124 4.23 7.22 1.27
N LYS A 125 4.24 8.34 0.55
CA LYS A 125 5.02 9.52 0.93
C LYS A 125 4.18 10.43 1.81
N VAL A 126 4.28 10.25 3.12
CA VAL A 126 3.57 11.08 4.10
C VAL A 126 4.37 11.18 5.39
N PRO A 127 4.56 12.38 5.95
CA PRO A 127 5.24 12.52 7.22
C PRO A 127 4.43 11.86 8.34
N ILE A 128 5.05 10.91 9.04
CA ILE A 128 4.47 10.27 10.23
C ILE A 128 5.19 10.83 11.46
N PRO A 129 4.47 11.46 12.41
CA PRO A 129 5.09 11.98 13.63
C PRO A 129 5.81 10.90 14.45
N ARG A 130 6.94 11.28 15.08
CA ARG A 130 7.75 10.35 15.90
C ARG A 130 6.97 9.78 17.09
N ASP A 131 6.11 10.57 17.71
CA ASP A 131 5.25 10.15 18.80
C ASP A 131 4.21 9.12 18.36
N VAL A 132 3.71 9.21 17.12
CA VAL A 132 2.87 8.17 16.52
C VAL A 132 3.68 6.88 16.35
N LEU A 133 4.88 6.95 15.75
CA LEU A 133 5.73 5.77 15.53
C LEU A 133 6.11 5.09 16.85
N ALA A 134 6.42 5.86 17.89
CA ALA A 134 6.75 5.35 19.22
C ALA A 134 5.58 4.64 19.92
N ARG A 135 4.34 4.91 19.51
CA ARG A 135 3.14 4.23 20.02
C ARG A 135 2.80 2.96 19.27
N LEU A 136 3.44 2.69 18.13
CA LEU A 136 3.16 1.49 17.35
C LEU A 136 3.78 0.26 18.02
N PRO A 137 3.11 -0.90 17.99
CA PRO A 137 3.70 -2.15 18.48
C PRO A 137 4.95 -2.58 17.70
N ARG A 138 5.07 -2.12 16.44
CA ARG A 138 6.19 -2.39 15.54
C ARG A 138 6.17 -1.44 14.34
N THR A 139 7.33 -1.27 13.73
CA THR A 139 7.52 -0.49 12.50
C THR A 139 7.91 -1.37 11.31
N SER A 140 8.47 -2.56 11.54
CA SER A 140 8.69 -3.57 10.52
C SER A 140 7.50 -4.52 10.42
N LEU A 141 7.06 -4.79 9.20
CA LEU A 141 5.86 -5.56 8.89
C LEU A 141 6.23 -6.69 7.92
N ALA A 142 5.56 -7.83 8.03
CA ALA A 142 5.60 -8.87 6.99
C ALA A 142 4.23 -9.52 6.83
N PHE A 143 3.78 -9.70 5.60
CA PHE A 143 2.46 -10.27 5.28
C PHE A 143 2.41 -10.85 3.86
N ASP A 144 1.42 -11.69 3.60
CA ASP A 144 1.14 -12.24 2.27
C ASP A 144 0.07 -11.45 1.51
N VAL A 145 0.15 -11.54 0.18
CA VAL A 145 -0.81 -10.93 -0.74
C VAL A 145 -1.19 -11.92 -1.84
N PRO A 146 -2.43 -11.89 -2.36
CA PRO A 146 -2.79 -12.73 -3.48
C PRO A 146 -2.07 -12.28 -4.76
N PRO A 147 -1.84 -13.18 -5.74
CA PRO A 147 -1.25 -12.81 -7.04
C PRO A 147 -1.91 -11.62 -7.70
N GLU A 148 -3.23 -11.49 -7.61
CA GLU A 148 -3.99 -10.37 -8.16
C GLU A 148 -3.45 -8.98 -7.74
N PHE A 149 -2.93 -8.86 -6.51
CA PHE A 149 -2.33 -7.63 -6.02
C PHE A 149 -1.17 -7.16 -6.91
N LEU A 150 -0.30 -8.09 -7.32
CA LEU A 150 0.86 -7.83 -8.16
C LEU A 150 0.43 -7.28 -9.53
N PHE A 151 -0.51 -7.97 -10.20
CA PHE A 151 -1.03 -7.58 -11.51
C PHE A 151 -1.71 -6.21 -11.46
N ARG A 152 -2.52 -5.94 -10.42
CA ARG A 152 -3.14 -4.64 -10.21
C ARG A 152 -2.11 -3.53 -9.95
N ALA A 153 -1.08 -3.80 -9.15
CA ALA A 153 -0.01 -2.82 -8.86
C ALA A 153 0.83 -2.50 -10.11
N VAL A 154 1.05 -3.50 -10.98
CA VAL A 154 1.80 -3.32 -12.24
C VAL A 154 0.94 -2.84 -13.42
N GLY A 155 -0.38 -2.79 -13.26
CA GLY A 155 -1.33 -2.26 -14.25
C GLY A 155 -1.64 -3.24 -15.39
N VAL A 156 -1.57 -4.55 -15.12
CA VAL A 156 -1.83 -5.62 -16.08
C VAL A 156 -3.09 -6.38 -15.64
N PRO A 157 -3.95 -6.84 -16.56
CA PRO A 157 -5.07 -7.72 -16.20
C PRO A 157 -4.58 -8.99 -15.51
N TYR A 158 -5.28 -9.42 -14.46
CA TYR A 158 -5.04 -10.70 -13.82
C TYR A 158 -5.87 -11.80 -14.50
N HIS A 159 -5.19 -12.84 -14.96
CA HIS A 159 -5.80 -14.07 -15.46
C HIS A 159 -5.32 -15.22 -14.56
N PRO A 160 -6.17 -15.71 -13.62
CA PRO A 160 -5.78 -16.74 -12.65
C PRO A 160 -5.30 -18.02 -13.35
#